data_AF-A0A966NMB3-F1
#
_entry.id   AF-A0A966NMB3-F1
#
_cell.length_a   1.000
_cell.length_b   1.000
_cell.length_c   1.000
_cell.angle_alpha   90.00
_cell.angle_beta   90.00
_cell.angle_gamma   90.00
#
_symmetry.space_group_name_H-M   'P 1'
#
loop_
_entity.id
_entity.type
_entity.pdbx_description
1 polymer ?
#
loop_
_entity_poly.entity_id
_entity_poly.type
_entity_poly.pdbx_seq_one_letter_code
_entity_poly.pdbx_strand_id
1 'polypeptide(L)'
;MRSVVVTTPNTPSSPRVFAVIAGGGTAGHVIPALALAEHLCERGRSPRSIAFVASRRPIDEQLLGATDHPRLLLSVDGLQRSLG
;
A
#
# COMPACT_ATOMS: atom_id res chain seq x y z
N MET A 1 -11.92 -38.18 -30.49
CA MET A 1 -12.48 -37.43 -29.35
C MET A 1 -11.44 -36.40 -28.90
N ARG A 2 -11.70 -35.10 -29.08
CA ARG A 2 -10.86 -34.01 -28.55
C ARG A 2 -11.63 -33.35 -27.42
N SER A 3 -11.09 -33.38 -26.20
CA SER A 3 -11.71 -32.74 -25.04
C SER A 3 -11.69 -31.23 -25.20
N VAL A 4 -12.86 -30.60 -25.16
CA VAL A 4 -13.02 -29.15 -25.11
C VAL A 4 -12.73 -28.73 -23.67
N VAL A 5 -11.67 -27.95 -23.46
CA VAL A 5 -11.36 -27.32 -22.18
C VAL A 5 -12.34 -26.17 -22.00
N VAL A 6 -13.25 -26.31 -21.03
CA VAL A 6 -14.16 -25.24 -20.61
C VAL A 6 -13.37 -24.25 -19.77
N THR A 7 -13.03 -23.09 -20.32
CA THR A 7 -12.50 -21.96 -19.56
C THR A 7 -13.66 -21.16 -18.97
N THR A 8 -13.86 -21.24 -17.65
CA THR A 8 -14.77 -20.34 -16.94
C THR A 8 -14.30 -18.90 -17.11
N PRO A 9 -15.21 -17.92 -17.33
CA PRO A 9 -14.82 -16.52 -17.43
C PRO A 9 -14.20 -16.07 -16.11
N ASN A 10 -12.94 -15.62 -16.18
CA ASN A 10 -12.20 -15.07 -15.05
C ASN A 10 -12.86 -13.74 -14.64
N THR A 11 -13.78 -13.78 -13.68
CA THR A 11 -14.26 -12.57 -13.01
C THR A 11 -13.04 -11.87 -12.42
N PRO A 12 -12.77 -10.58 -12.74
CA PRO A 12 -11.66 -9.88 -12.11
C PRO A 12 -11.94 -9.83 -10.61
N SER A 13 -11.25 -10.67 -9.84
CA SER A 13 -11.22 -10.50 -8.40
C SER A 13 -10.61 -9.13 -8.15
N SER A 14 -11.30 -8.27 -7.39
CA SER A 14 -10.68 -7.08 -6.80
C SER A 14 -9.26 -7.44 -6.38
N PRO A 15 -8.21 -6.66 -6.72
CA PRO A 15 -6.84 -7.02 -6.36
C PRO A 15 -6.82 -7.39 -4.88
N ARG A 16 -6.47 -8.63 -4.55
CA ARG A 16 -6.48 -9.10 -3.17
C ARG A 16 -5.45 -8.26 -2.42
N VAL A 17 -5.94 -7.32 -1.61
CA VAL A 17 -5.08 -6.56 -0.71
C VAL A 17 -4.51 -7.56 0.30
N PHE A 18 -3.20 -7.73 0.25
CA PHE A 18 -2.44 -8.58 1.15
C PHE A 18 -2.14 -7.83 2.46
N ALA A 19 -1.76 -6.56 2.37
CA ALA A 19 -1.44 -5.73 3.52
C ALA A 19 -1.85 -4.28 3.31
N VAL A 20 -2.19 -3.62 4.43
CA VAL A 20 -2.33 -2.16 4.51
C VAL A 20 -1.33 -1.67 5.55
N ILE A 21 -0.44 -0.76 5.14
CA ILE A 21 0.53 -0.13 6.03
C ILE A 21 0.03 1.27 6.33
N ALA A 22 -0.40 1.49 7.57
CA ALA A 22 -0.83 2.79 8.05
C ALA A 22 0.33 3.47 8.79
N GLY A 23 0.71 4.66 8.36
CA GLY A 23 1.84 5.39 8.93
C GLY A 23 2.31 6.50 8.00
N GLY A 24 2.88 7.56 8.57
CA GLY A 24 3.31 8.72 7.81
C GLY A 24 3.57 9.93 8.71
N GLY A 25 3.74 11.09 8.09
CA GLY A 25 3.88 12.37 8.76
C GLY A 25 5.33 12.79 9.05
N THR A 26 6.28 11.85 8.96
CA THR A 26 7.74 12.06 9.02
C THR A 26 8.47 10.99 8.21
N ALA A 27 9.67 11.31 7.68
CA ALA A 27 10.51 10.35 6.96
C ALA A 27 10.84 9.10 7.79
N GLY A 28 10.99 9.24 9.11
CA GLY A 28 11.35 8.16 10.04
C GLY A 28 10.31 7.03 10.12
N HIS A 29 9.05 7.27 9.74
CA HIS A 29 8.03 6.21 9.67
C HIS A 29 7.84 5.69 8.23
N VAL A 30 7.94 6.57 7.23
CA VAL A 30 7.70 6.20 5.83
C VAL A 30 8.81 5.29 5.29
N ILE A 31 10.07 5.58 5.61
CA ILE A 31 11.20 4.79 5.09
C ILE A 31 11.15 3.33 5.60
N PRO A 32 10.96 3.05 6.90
CA PRO A 32 10.80 1.66 7.36
C PRO A 32 9.58 0.96 6.76
N ALA A 33 8.47 1.69 6.54
CA ALA A 33 7.27 1.15 5.92
C ALA A 33 7.51 0.73 4.46
N LEU A 34 8.27 1.54 3.71
CA LEU A 34 8.69 1.20 2.34
C LEU A 34 9.62 -0.01 2.32
N ALA A 35 10.63 -0.06 3.20
CA ALA A 35 11.53 -1.21 3.29
C ALA A 35 10.77 -2.51 3.59
N LEU A 36 9.75 -2.47 4.45
CA LEU A 36 8.89 -3.62 4.71
C LEU A 36 8.08 -4.02 3.47
N ALA A 37 7.53 -3.06 2.72
CA ALA A 37 6.78 -3.32 1.50
C ALA A 37 7.66 -3.93 0.40
N GLU A 38 8.89 -3.44 0.24
CA GLU A 38 9.90 -4.01 -0.67
C GLU A 38 10.21 -5.46 -0.29
N HIS A 39 10.48 -5.74 0.98
CA HIS A 39 10.74 -7.11 1.44
C HIS A 39 9.56 -8.06 1.20
N LEU A 40 8.31 -7.58 1.32
CA LEU A 40 7.13 -8.37 0.96
C LEU A 40 7.06 -8.64 -0.55
N CYS A 41 7.43 -7.66 -1.38
CA CYS A 41 7.53 -7.83 -2.82
C CYS A 41 8.61 -8.85 -3.21
N GLU A 42 9.78 -8.80 -2.57
CA GLU A 42 10.85 -9.80 -2.73
C GLU A 42 10.38 -11.23 -2.39
N ARG A 43 9.41 -11.36 -1.49
CA ARG A 43 8.75 -12.63 -1.16
C ARG A 43 7.61 -13.02 -2.11
N GLY A 44 7.49 -12.35 -3.24
CA GLY A 44 6.54 -12.66 -4.31
C GLY A 44 5.18 -11.97 -4.19
N ARG A 45 5.03 -10.97 -3.31
CA ARG A 45 3.82 -10.15 -3.30
C ARG A 45 3.87 -9.12 -4.43
N SER A 46 2.71 -8.83 -5.02
CA SER A 46 2.62 -7.73 -5.97
C SER A 46 2.68 -6.39 -5.21
N PRO A 47 3.39 -5.36 -5.69
CA PRO A 47 3.33 -4.02 -5.13
C PRO A 47 1.90 -3.49 -5.01
N ARG A 48 1.02 -3.86 -5.96
CA ARG A 48 -0.40 -3.48 -5.97
C ARG A 48 -1.27 -4.20 -4.94
N SER A 49 -0.73 -5.20 -4.26
CA SER A 49 -1.41 -5.89 -3.14
C SER A 49 -1.04 -5.30 -1.77
N ILE A 50 -0.13 -4.31 -1.72
CA ILE A 50 0.33 -3.67 -0.49
C ILE A 50 -0.06 -2.19 -0.58
N ALA A 51 -1.05 -1.77 0.21
CA ALA A 51 -1.55 -0.41 0.18
C ALA A 51 -1.01 0.42 1.35
N PHE A 52 -0.87 1.73 1.14
CA PHE A 52 -0.46 2.68 2.16
C PHE A 52 -1.61 3.60 2.55
N VAL A 53 -1.71 3.90 3.85
CA VAL A 53 -2.52 5.00 4.39
C VAL A 53 -1.58 5.95 5.10
N ALA A 54 -1.41 7.15 4.56
CA ALA A 54 -0.41 8.13 5.00
C ALA A 54 -0.97 9.56 5.00
N SER A 55 -0.14 10.54 5.37
CA SER A 55 -0.55 11.95 5.40
C SER A 55 -0.33 12.65 4.05
N ARG A 56 -1.01 13.78 3.84
CA ARG A 56 -0.71 14.71 2.72
C ARG A 56 0.51 15.61 2.97
N ARG A 57 1.39 15.27 3.90
CA ARG A 57 2.62 16.04 4.11
C ARG A 57 3.58 15.80 2.94
N PRO A 58 4.38 16.79 2.52
CA PRO A 58 5.22 16.68 1.32
C PRO A 58 6.13 15.45 1.28
N ILE A 59 6.65 15.02 2.44
CA ILE A 59 7.53 13.86 2.52
C ILE A 59 6.83 12.54 2.19
N ASP A 60 5.59 12.36 2.65
CA ASP A 60 4.81 11.15 2.36
C ASP A 60 4.40 11.13 0.88
N GLU A 61 3.98 12.28 0.34
CA GLU A 61 3.62 12.45 -1.07
C GLU A 61 4.80 12.17 -2.00
N GLN A 62 5.97 12.72 -1.68
CA GLN A 62 7.19 12.51 -2.46
C GLN A 62 7.61 11.05 -2.46
N LEU A 63 7.69 10.42 -1.29
CA LEU A 63 8.19 9.05 -1.15
C LEU A 63 7.20 8.03 -1.73
N LEU A 64 5.91 8.11 -1.38
CA LEU A 64 4.91 7.16 -1.87
C LEU A 64 4.53 7.41 -3.33
N GLY A 65 4.62 8.66 -3.80
CA GLY A 65 4.37 9.03 -5.19
C GLY A 65 5.36 8.42 -6.18
N ALA A 66 6.55 8.05 -5.72
CA ALA A 66 7.58 7.38 -6.51
C ALA A 66 7.41 5.84 -6.59
N THR A 67 6.34 5.28 -6.02
CA THR A 67 6.12 3.83 -5.94
C THR A 67 4.84 3.38 -6.65
N ASP A 68 4.78 2.09 -6.99
CA ASP A 68 3.59 1.44 -7.56
C ASP A 68 2.56 1.01 -6.49
N HIS A 69 2.81 1.31 -5.22
CA HIS A 69 1.90 0.97 -4.14
C HIS A 69 0.64 1.85 -4.18
N PRO A 70 -0.57 1.26 -4.10
CA PRO A 70 -1.79 2.01 -3.88
C PRO A 70 -1.67 2.85 -2.60
N ARG A 71 -2.14 4.09 -2.63
CA ARG A 71 -2.03 5.00 -1.49
C ARG A 71 -3.31 5.79 -1.27
N LEU A 72 -3.72 5.88 -0.01
CA LEU A 72 -4.74 6.79 0.47
C LEU A 72 -4.06 7.86 1.33
N LEU A 73 -4.04 9.09 0.84
CA LEU A 73 -3.43 10.22 1.54
C LEU A 73 -4.50 11.05 2.25
N LEU A 74 -4.37 11.14 3.57
CA LEU A 74 -5.30 11.81 4.46
C LEU A 74 -4.74 13.15 4.92
N SER A 75 -5.61 14.17 5.00
CA SER A 75 -5.30 15.37 5.76
C SER A 75 -5.43 15.04 7.24
N VAL A 76 -4.31 14.93 7.95
CA VAL A 76 -4.28 14.53 9.37
C VAL A 76 -3.46 15.52 10.18
N ASP A 77 -3.98 15.86 11.35
CA ASP A 77 -3.28 16.62 12.37
C ASP A 77 -2.64 15.69 13.41
N GLY A 78 -1.61 16.18 14.10
CA GLY A 78 -1.01 15.44 15.19
C GLY A 78 -2.03 15.24 16.32
N LEU A 79 -2.08 14.03 16.89
CA LEU A 79 -2.91 13.80 18.07
C LEU A 79 -2.40 14.66 19.23
N GLN A 80 -3.23 15.58 19.71
CA GLN A 80 -2.90 16.38 20.87
C GLN A 80 -2.83 15.45 22.10
N ARG A 81 -1.63 15.38 22.67
CA ARG A 81 -1.27 14.47 23.77
C ARG A 81 -1.42 15.08 25.17
N SER A 82 -2.00 16.28 25.25
CA SER A 82 -2.30 16.99 26.50
C SER A 82 -3.56 17.82 26.34
N LEU A 83 -4.50 17.69 27.26
CA LEU A 83 -5.65 18.61 27.41
C LEU A 83 -5.19 19.75 28.32
N GLY A 84 -4.30 20.59 27.80
CA GLY A 84 -3.90 21.83 28.47
C GLY A 84 -4.96 22.90 28.27
#